data_AF-A0A8H9GG57-F1
#
_entry.id   AF-A0A8H9GG57-F1
#
_cell.length_a   1.000
_cell.length_b   1.000
_cell.length_c   1.000
_cell.angle_alpha   90.00
_cell.angle_beta   90.00
_cell.angle_gamma   90.00
#
_symmetry.space_group_name_H-M   'P 1'
#
loop_
_entity.id
_entity.type
_entity.pdbx_description
1 polymer ?
#
loop_
_entity_poly.entity_id
_entity_poly.type
_entity_poly.pdbx_seq_one_letter_code
_entity_poly.pdbx_strand_id
1 'polypeptide(L)'
;MTSTAVRDNDSTSGLGRPEAAQQAAQPTEQPGPRAPRLPVPRPRGPVSTALLAALTAGPPDGATPTRLEPVRAAVVDALAAGPDLLRDADLQLTLTVLYELHHRGIDGVDDAWEWEPDLLAVRRTLEGPFESAVRARAGQPVGTATDAAGVATELFALAAADGPPRLARHVAKRADATQVRELLVLKSLYQLKEADAHTWAVPRLGGAPKAALVEIQADEYGGGQDGRMHAQLFARTMRGAGLDDTYGRYVDAVPVAVLTALNTMSLLGLHRRLRGAIVGHLAAFEMTSSIPSRLYGDGFRRLGYDAATTEYFDEHVEADAVHEQIAGRDLAGRLVEQEPALRDDVLFGAAACLAIEGDVGAHALECWSRGESALVEPLDAAADRA
;
A
#
# COMPACT_ATOMS: atom_id res chain seq x y z
N MET A 1 -32.74 -23.71 5.45
CA MET A 1 -32.81 -24.49 6.70
C MET A 1 -32.66 -23.52 7.85
N THR A 2 -33.79 -22.93 8.24
CA THR A 2 -33.97 -22.08 9.41
C THR A 2 -34.17 -23.00 10.62
N SER A 3 -33.40 -22.81 11.69
CA SER A 3 -33.64 -23.49 12.96
C SER A 3 -34.11 -22.48 14.00
N THR A 4 -35.43 -22.46 14.17
CA THR A 4 -36.14 -21.80 15.26
C THR A 4 -36.27 -22.82 16.38
N ALA A 5 -35.82 -22.50 17.59
CA ALA A 5 -36.16 -23.27 18.78
C ALA A 5 -36.71 -22.32 19.84
N VAL A 6 -38.05 -22.25 19.88
CA VAL A 6 -38.84 -21.77 21.00
C VAL A 6 -38.80 -22.84 22.09
N ARG A 7 -38.57 -22.44 23.35
CA ARG A 7 -38.99 -23.21 24.53
C ARG A 7 -39.52 -22.27 25.60
N ASP A 8 -40.51 -22.81 26.28
CA ASP A 8 -41.55 -22.15 27.02
C ASP A 8 -41.14 -21.50 28.33
N ASN A 9 -41.94 -20.51 28.68
CA ASN A 9 -41.97 -19.76 29.91
C ASN A 9 -42.86 -20.51 30.92
N ASP A 10 -42.38 -20.77 32.13
CA ASP A 10 -43.29 -21.02 33.25
C ASP A 10 -42.74 -20.41 34.55
N SER A 11 -43.66 -19.77 35.25
CA SER A 11 -43.48 -18.74 36.26
C SER A 11 -43.47 -19.27 37.69
N THR A 12 -42.69 -18.67 38.62
CA THR A 12 -43.13 -18.42 40.01
C THR A 12 -42.24 -17.42 40.77
N SER A 13 -42.89 -16.33 41.21
CA SER A 13 -42.76 -15.58 42.48
C SER A 13 -41.39 -15.22 43.08
N GLY A 14 -41.19 -13.92 43.35
CA GLY A 14 -40.33 -13.50 44.48
C GLY A 14 -39.91 -12.04 44.50
N LEU A 15 -40.65 -11.22 45.26
CA LEU A 15 -40.16 -10.08 46.06
C LEU A 15 -39.76 -8.79 45.34
N GLY A 16 -40.58 -7.75 45.57
CA GLY A 16 -40.31 -6.38 45.18
C GLY A 16 -39.18 -5.71 45.96
N ARG A 17 -38.45 -4.86 45.25
CA ARG A 17 -37.68 -3.72 45.77
C ARG A 17 -37.92 -2.53 44.82
N PRO A 18 -37.99 -1.30 45.31
CA PRO A 18 -38.19 -0.14 44.45
C PRO A 18 -36.86 0.19 43.76
N GLU A 19 -36.79 0.02 42.45
CA GLU A 19 -35.69 0.56 41.64
C GLU A 19 -35.92 2.05 41.41
N ALA A 20 -35.12 2.87 42.08
CA ALA A 20 -34.93 4.26 41.71
C ALA A 20 -34.26 4.29 40.33
N ALA A 21 -35.00 4.74 39.32
CA ALA A 21 -34.47 4.97 37.98
C ALA A 21 -33.43 6.11 38.01
N GLN A 22 -32.16 5.76 38.19
CA GLN A 22 -31.05 6.60 37.76
C GLN A 22 -30.92 6.46 36.25
N GLN A 23 -31.49 7.42 35.51
CA GLN A 23 -31.07 7.69 34.14
C GLN A 23 -29.62 8.18 34.18
N ALA A 24 -28.68 7.25 34.18
CA ALA A 24 -27.32 7.55 33.78
C ALA A 24 -27.38 7.92 32.30
N ALA A 25 -27.21 9.22 31.99
CA ALA A 25 -26.99 9.66 30.63
C ALA A 25 -25.79 8.87 30.08
N GLN A 26 -26.04 8.01 29.08
CA GLN A 26 -24.95 7.39 28.34
C GLN A 26 -24.11 8.54 27.76
N PRO A 27 -22.79 8.58 28.00
CA PRO A 27 -21.95 9.54 27.34
C PRO A 27 -22.14 9.32 25.84
N THR A 28 -22.56 10.37 25.13
CA THR A 28 -22.49 10.41 23.68
C THR A 28 -21.01 10.23 23.32
N GLU A 29 -20.60 9.00 23.01
CA GLU A 29 -19.33 8.72 22.38
C GLU A 29 -19.30 9.59 21.12
N GLN A 30 -18.43 10.59 21.13
CA GLN A 30 -18.12 11.28 19.89
C GLN A 30 -17.62 10.21 18.93
N PRO A 31 -18.14 10.13 17.70
CA PRO A 31 -17.60 9.21 16.72
C PRO A 31 -16.09 9.47 16.64
N GLY A 32 -15.31 8.40 16.82
CA GLY A 32 -13.85 8.48 16.74
C GLY A 32 -13.42 9.13 15.42
N PRO A 33 -12.19 9.68 15.36
CA PRO A 33 -11.71 10.35 14.15
C PRO A 33 -11.82 9.41 12.95
N ARG A 34 -12.50 9.87 11.88
CA ARG A 34 -12.59 9.14 10.61
C ARG A 34 -11.17 8.97 10.06
N ALA A 35 -10.89 7.79 9.50
CA ALA A 35 -9.60 7.56 8.85
C ALA A 35 -9.32 8.66 7.80
N PRO A 36 -8.11 9.26 7.79
CA PRO A 36 -7.78 10.35 6.88
C PRO A 36 -7.81 9.85 5.43
N ARG A 37 -8.37 10.68 4.54
CA ARG A 37 -8.42 10.41 3.09
C ARG A 37 -7.20 11.02 2.41
N LEU A 38 -6.99 10.67 1.15
CA LEU A 38 -5.98 11.34 0.34
C LEU A 38 -6.44 12.80 0.08
N PRO A 39 -5.63 13.82 0.38
CA PRO A 39 -5.95 15.19 -0.02
C PRO A 39 -5.99 15.28 -1.54
N VAL A 40 -6.78 16.20 -2.09
CA VAL A 40 -6.83 16.43 -3.55
C VAL A 40 -5.43 16.84 -4.03
N PRO A 41 -4.73 16.01 -4.83
CA PRO A 41 -3.37 16.31 -5.25
C PRO A 41 -3.34 17.44 -6.29
N ARG A 42 -2.19 18.07 -6.47
CA ARG A 42 -1.99 18.99 -7.60
C ARG A 42 -1.87 18.20 -8.90
N PRO A 43 -2.60 18.60 -9.96
CA PRO A 43 -2.50 17.90 -11.23
C PRO A 43 -1.07 18.01 -11.80
N ARG A 44 -0.62 16.93 -12.44
CA ARG A 44 0.71 16.81 -13.08
C ARG A 44 0.66 16.85 -14.60
N GLY A 45 -0.52 17.07 -15.18
CA GLY A 45 -0.71 17.25 -16.61
C GLY A 45 -2.20 17.29 -17.02
N PRO A 46 -2.50 17.24 -18.33
CA PRO A 46 -3.86 17.34 -18.84
C PRO A 46 -4.83 16.27 -18.31
N VAL A 47 -4.36 15.04 -18.11
CA VAL A 47 -5.21 13.91 -17.71
C VAL A 47 -5.65 14.06 -16.26
N SER A 48 -4.69 14.24 -15.35
CA SER A 48 -4.98 14.47 -13.93
C SER A 48 -5.75 15.77 -13.71
N THR A 49 -5.52 16.82 -14.51
CA THR A 49 -6.32 18.05 -14.47
C THR A 49 -7.79 17.76 -14.77
N ALA A 50 -8.07 17.07 -15.89
CA ALA A 50 -9.43 16.74 -16.28
C ALA A 50 -10.11 15.81 -15.26
N LEU A 51 -9.39 14.80 -14.77
CA LEU A 51 -9.92 13.83 -13.80
C LEU A 51 -10.30 14.52 -12.48
N LEU A 52 -9.40 15.30 -11.89
CA LEU A 52 -9.67 15.98 -10.63
C LEU A 52 -10.83 16.97 -10.75
N ALA A 53 -10.93 17.69 -11.88
CA ALA A 53 -12.07 18.56 -12.16
C ALA A 53 -13.40 17.79 -12.22
N ALA A 54 -13.42 16.59 -12.84
CA ALA A 54 -14.62 15.77 -12.91
C ALA A 54 -15.06 15.25 -11.53
N LEU A 55 -14.11 14.74 -10.73
CA LEU A 55 -14.38 14.16 -9.41
C LEU A 55 -14.85 15.21 -8.39
N THR A 56 -14.26 16.41 -8.42
CA THR A 56 -14.57 17.49 -7.47
C THR A 56 -15.80 18.31 -7.84
N ALA A 57 -16.37 18.11 -9.03
CA ALA A 57 -17.60 18.80 -9.47
C ALA A 57 -18.86 18.35 -8.73
N GLY A 58 -18.81 17.22 -8.01
CA GLY A 58 -19.93 16.66 -7.26
C GLY A 58 -20.09 15.15 -7.47
N PRO A 59 -21.07 14.52 -6.78
CA PRO A 59 -21.32 13.08 -6.90
C PRO A 59 -21.65 12.67 -8.33
N PRO A 60 -21.43 11.40 -8.72
CA PRO A 60 -21.87 10.91 -10.00
C PRO A 60 -23.40 10.99 -10.14
N ASP A 61 -23.86 11.46 -11.29
CA ASP A 61 -25.26 11.65 -11.67
C ASP A 61 -25.49 11.36 -13.16
N GLY A 62 -26.67 11.71 -13.70
CA GLY A 62 -26.99 11.52 -15.12
C GLY A 62 -26.11 12.32 -16.10
N ALA A 63 -25.36 13.32 -15.63
CA ALA A 63 -24.44 14.12 -16.43
C ALA A 63 -22.99 13.60 -16.36
N THR A 64 -22.71 12.55 -15.59
CA THR A 64 -21.37 11.93 -15.46
C THR A 64 -20.71 11.58 -16.79
N PRO A 65 -21.41 10.98 -17.77
CA PRO A 65 -20.78 10.68 -19.06
C PRO A 65 -20.22 11.94 -19.73
N THR A 66 -20.96 13.06 -19.68
CA THR A 66 -20.50 14.35 -20.24
C THR A 66 -19.35 14.93 -19.43
N ARG A 67 -19.37 14.82 -18.09
CA ARG A 67 -18.28 15.29 -17.22
C ARG A 67 -16.96 14.54 -17.45
N LEU A 68 -17.02 13.27 -17.83
CA LEU A 68 -15.84 12.44 -18.09
C LEU A 68 -15.32 12.51 -19.52
N GLU A 69 -16.01 13.21 -20.44
CA GLU A 69 -15.56 13.33 -21.83
C GLU A 69 -14.17 13.99 -21.97
N PRO A 70 -13.85 15.10 -21.25
CA PRO A 70 -12.50 15.66 -21.28
C PRO A 70 -11.44 14.69 -20.74
N VAL A 71 -11.79 13.85 -19.77
CA VAL A 71 -10.87 12.84 -19.20
C VAL A 71 -10.55 11.79 -20.25
N ARG A 72 -11.57 11.25 -20.93
CA ARG A 72 -11.40 10.26 -22.00
C ARG A 72 -10.55 10.81 -23.15
N ALA A 73 -10.83 12.03 -23.60
CA ALA A 73 -10.06 12.69 -24.66
C ALA A 73 -8.59 12.84 -24.26
N ALA A 74 -8.32 13.35 -23.05
CA ALA A 74 -6.96 13.53 -22.55
C ALA A 74 -6.19 12.20 -22.42
N VAL A 75 -6.85 11.12 -21.95
CA VAL A 75 -6.24 9.79 -21.88
C VAL A 75 -5.87 9.27 -23.27
N VAL A 76 -6.76 9.41 -24.25
CA VAL A 76 -6.51 8.97 -25.63
C VAL A 76 -5.32 9.72 -26.22
N ASP A 77 -5.29 11.05 -26.08
CA ASP A 77 -4.20 11.88 -26.59
C ASP A 77 -2.86 11.54 -25.91
N ALA A 78 -2.87 11.37 -24.58
CA ALA A 78 -1.68 11.01 -23.82
C ALA A 78 -1.13 9.64 -24.24
N LEU A 79 -1.98 8.61 -24.38
CA LEU A 79 -1.55 7.28 -24.81
C LEU A 79 -1.09 7.25 -26.28
N ALA A 80 -1.72 8.04 -27.16
CA ALA A 80 -1.32 8.17 -28.56
C ALA A 80 0.08 8.78 -28.72
N ALA A 81 0.54 9.59 -27.76
CA ALA A 81 1.90 10.12 -27.74
C ALA A 81 2.99 9.07 -27.43
N GLY A 82 2.60 7.85 -27.05
CA GLY A 82 3.52 6.75 -26.72
C GLY A 82 4.44 7.01 -25.52
N PRO A 83 3.92 7.43 -24.35
CA PRO A 83 4.73 7.79 -23.21
C PRO A 83 5.42 6.56 -22.59
N ASP A 84 6.51 6.79 -21.85
CA ASP A 84 6.99 5.81 -20.88
C ASP A 84 6.06 5.82 -19.67
N LEU A 85 5.12 4.87 -19.64
CA LEU A 85 4.07 4.78 -18.61
C LEU A 85 4.63 4.75 -17.18
N LEU A 86 5.80 4.17 -16.94
CA LEU A 86 6.38 4.06 -15.59
C LEU A 86 7.02 5.38 -15.12
N ARG A 87 7.26 6.30 -16.05
CA ARG A 87 7.92 7.60 -15.82
C ARG A 87 7.00 8.79 -16.10
N ASP A 88 5.81 8.57 -16.65
CA ASP A 88 4.81 9.62 -16.90
C ASP A 88 4.11 10.03 -15.60
N ALA A 89 4.44 11.23 -15.10
CA ALA A 89 3.93 11.73 -13.83
C ALA A 89 2.42 12.06 -13.85
N ASP A 90 1.87 12.40 -15.02
CA ASP A 90 0.44 12.72 -15.16
C ASP A 90 -0.40 11.44 -15.12
N LEU A 91 -0.01 10.43 -15.91
CA LEU A 91 -0.71 9.15 -15.96
C LEU A 91 -0.57 8.36 -14.65
N GLN A 92 0.59 8.40 -14.00
CA GLN A 92 0.77 7.74 -12.70
C GLN A 92 -0.04 8.43 -11.60
N LEU A 93 -0.10 9.76 -11.55
CA LEU A 93 -0.98 10.45 -10.58
C LEU A 93 -2.46 10.13 -10.85
N THR A 94 -2.86 10.10 -12.12
CA THR A 94 -4.22 9.72 -12.54
C THR A 94 -4.58 8.33 -12.03
N LEU A 95 -3.69 7.33 -12.21
CA LEU A 95 -3.89 5.98 -11.68
C LEU A 95 -3.95 5.96 -10.15
N THR A 96 -3.10 6.71 -9.46
CA THR A 96 -3.12 6.80 -7.99
C THR A 96 -4.46 7.31 -7.48
N VAL A 97 -4.98 8.38 -8.08
CA VAL A 97 -6.32 8.93 -7.77
C VAL A 97 -7.40 7.88 -8.01
N LEU A 98 -7.38 7.19 -9.15
CA LEU A 98 -8.38 6.17 -9.50
C LEU A 98 -8.33 4.92 -8.61
N TYR A 99 -7.16 4.54 -8.10
CA TYR A 99 -7.00 3.42 -7.17
C TYR A 99 -7.36 3.80 -5.73
N GLU A 100 -7.14 5.04 -5.33
CA GLU A 100 -7.43 5.49 -3.97
C GLU A 100 -8.94 5.53 -3.68
N LEU A 101 -9.78 5.65 -4.71
CA LEU A 101 -11.24 5.51 -4.57
C LEU A 101 -11.68 4.16 -4.00
N HIS A 102 -10.87 3.10 -4.15
CA HIS A 102 -11.12 1.79 -3.56
C HIS A 102 -10.50 1.61 -2.16
N HIS A 103 -9.74 2.60 -1.67
CA HIS A 103 -9.11 2.54 -0.34
C HIS A 103 -9.77 3.55 0.59
N ARG A 104 -9.10 4.65 0.94
CA ARG A 104 -9.65 5.65 1.88
C ARG A 104 -10.45 6.75 1.17
N GLY A 105 -10.42 6.77 -0.16
CA GLY A 105 -11.04 7.79 -0.99
C GLY A 105 -10.23 9.10 -0.98
N ILE A 106 -10.83 10.14 -1.55
CA ILE A 106 -10.20 11.46 -1.70
C ILE A 106 -11.04 12.49 -0.94
N ASP A 107 -10.37 13.44 -0.28
CA ASP A 107 -11.04 14.54 0.41
C ASP A 107 -11.95 15.32 -0.54
N GLY A 108 -13.21 15.51 -0.13
CA GLY A 108 -14.20 16.24 -0.92
C GLY A 108 -14.74 15.50 -2.15
N VAL A 109 -14.33 14.25 -2.41
CA VAL A 109 -14.87 13.40 -3.48
C VAL A 109 -15.88 12.42 -2.89
N ASP A 110 -17.03 12.29 -3.55
CA ASP A 110 -18.12 11.40 -3.13
C ASP A 110 -17.75 9.91 -3.33
N ASP A 111 -18.07 9.06 -2.35
CA ASP A 111 -17.73 7.64 -2.36
C ASP A 111 -18.46 6.87 -3.49
N ALA A 112 -19.56 7.39 -4.04
CA ALA A 112 -20.25 6.77 -5.17
C ALA A 112 -19.39 6.73 -6.45
N TRP A 113 -18.32 7.52 -6.54
CA TRP A 113 -17.36 7.44 -7.64
C TRP A 113 -16.60 6.11 -7.68
N GLU A 114 -16.47 5.40 -6.55
CA GLU A 114 -15.74 4.12 -6.47
C GLU A 114 -16.22 3.10 -7.54
N TRP A 115 -17.53 3.05 -7.77
CA TRP A 115 -18.18 2.09 -8.66
C TRP A 115 -18.86 2.73 -9.87
N GLU A 116 -18.53 3.98 -10.19
CA GLU A 116 -19.08 4.67 -11.34
C GLU A 116 -18.58 4.02 -12.65
N PRO A 117 -19.47 3.47 -13.50
CA PRO A 117 -19.06 2.66 -14.64
C PRO A 117 -18.17 3.36 -15.68
N ASP A 118 -18.44 4.62 -16.01
CA ASP A 118 -17.67 5.35 -17.01
C ASP A 118 -16.25 5.68 -16.51
N LEU A 119 -16.09 5.96 -15.22
CA LEU A 119 -14.79 6.15 -14.57
C LEU A 119 -13.98 4.85 -14.53
N LEU A 120 -14.63 3.72 -14.25
CA LEU A 120 -14.00 2.40 -14.34
C LEU A 120 -13.53 2.08 -15.76
N ALA A 121 -14.26 2.52 -16.79
CA ALA A 121 -13.84 2.39 -18.19
C ALA A 121 -12.61 3.25 -18.51
N VAL A 122 -12.51 4.46 -17.94
CA VAL A 122 -11.30 5.29 -18.00
C VAL A 122 -10.11 4.57 -17.36
N ARG A 123 -10.27 4.06 -16.12
CA ARG A 123 -9.18 3.33 -15.44
C ARG A 123 -8.70 2.14 -16.25
N ARG A 124 -9.64 1.33 -16.77
CA ARG A 124 -9.30 0.16 -17.59
C ARG A 124 -8.45 0.51 -18.82
N THR A 125 -8.64 1.69 -19.40
CA THR A 125 -7.88 2.16 -20.57
C THR A 125 -6.41 2.41 -20.21
N LEU A 126 -6.13 2.83 -18.97
CA LEU A 126 -4.78 3.06 -18.45
C LEU A 126 -4.13 1.78 -17.92
N GLU A 127 -4.90 0.90 -17.27
CA GLU A 127 -4.40 -0.33 -16.63
C GLU A 127 -3.72 -1.29 -17.62
N GLY A 128 -4.24 -1.42 -18.85
CA GLY A 128 -3.67 -2.33 -19.85
C GLY A 128 -2.22 -1.98 -20.25
N PRO A 129 -1.97 -0.76 -20.74
CA PRO A 129 -0.61 -0.27 -21.00
C PRO A 129 0.27 -0.27 -19.75
N PHE A 130 -0.27 0.11 -18.59
CA PHE A 130 0.48 0.11 -17.34
C PHE A 130 0.95 -1.29 -16.93
N GLU A 131 0.08 -2.29 -16.96
CA GLU A 131 0.47 -3.69 -16.67
C GLU A 131 1.54 -4.17 -17.65
N SER A 132 1.40 -3.83 -18.93
CA SER A 132 2.38 -4.20 -19.96
C SER A 132 3.75 -3.59 -19.67
N ALA A 133 3.79 -2.34 -19.20
CA ALA A 133 5.01 -1.66 -18.78
C ALA A 133 5.63 -2.30 -17.53
N VAL A 134 4.82 -2.65 -16.52
CA VAL A 134 5.29 -3.38 -15.32
C VAL A 134 5.87 -4.74 -15.70
N ARG A 135 5.20 -5.49 -16.57
CA ARG A 135 5.70 -6.78 -17.09
C ARG A 135 7.00 -6.63 -17.88
N ALA A 136 7.13 -5.60 -18.70
CA ALA A 136 8.37 -5.32 -19.42
C ALA A 136 9.52 -5.00 -18.46
N ARG A 137 9.26 -4.20 -17.41
CA ARG A 137 10.26 -3.80 -16.41
C ARG A 137 10.68 -4.92 -15.47
N ALA A 138 9.74 -5.77 -15.06
CA ALA A 138 9.98 -6.91 -14.18
C ALA A 138 10.55 -8.13 -14.93
N GLY A 139 10.33 -8.19 -16.25
CA GLY A 139 10.50 -9.42 -17.02
C GLY A 139 9.37 -10.43 -16.76
N GLN A 140 9.54 -11.62 -17.32
CA GLN A 140 8.59 -12.74 -17.18
C GLN A 140 9.35 -13.98 -16.72
N PRO A 141 9.69 -14.06 -15.41
CA PRO A 141 10.30 -15.26 -14.87
C PRO A 141 9.36 -16.45 -15.07
N VAL A 142 9.91 -17.57 -15.51
CA VAL A 142 9.16 -18.83 -15.70
C VAL A 142 9.65 -19.81 -14.66
N GLY A 143 8.71 -20.31 -13.86
CA GLY A 143 9.00 -21.29 -12.82
C GLY A 143 8.95 -22.71 -13.35
N THR A 144 9.45 -23.64 -12.56
CA THR A 144 9.31 -25.08 -12.82
C THR A 144 8.67 -25.81 -11.67
N ALA A 145 8.87 -25.33 -10.44
CA ALA A 145 8.33 -25.94 -9.23
C ALA A 145 6.81 -25.80 -9.14
N THR A 146 6.14 -26.85 -8.65
CA THR A 146 4.71 -26.81 -8.33
C THR A 146 4.41 -27.26 -6.90
N ASP A 147 5.43 -27.62 -6.13
CA ASP A 147 5.35 -27.86 -4.69
C ASP A 147 5.82 -26.63 -3.90
N ALA A 148 5.39 -26.52 -2.64
CA ALA A 148 5.59 -25.32 -1.84
C ALA A 148 7.07 -25.05 -1.56
N ALA A 149 7.87 -26.10 -1.35
CA ALA A 149 9.29 -25.97 -1.08
C ALA A 149 10.06 -25.49 -2.31
N GLY A 150 9.74 -26.03 -3.49
CA GLY A 150 10.33 -25.61 -4.75
C GLY A 150 9.99 -24.17 -5.11
N VAL A 151 8.73 -23.75 -4.97
CA VAL A 151 8.31 -22.37 -5.25
C VAL A 151 8.98 -21.38 -4.30
N ALA A 152 9.04 -21.69 -3.00
CA ALA A 152 9.77 -20.85 -2.05
C ALA A 152 11.26 -20.74 -2.43
N THR A 153 11.88 -21.83 -2.90
CA THR A 153 13.28 -21.81 -3.37
C THR A 153 13.45 -20.89 -4.58
N GLU A 154 12.54 -20.92 -5.55
CA GLU A 154 12.56 -20.01 -6.71
C GLU A 154 12.39 -18.55 -6.28
N LEU A 155 11.51 -18.26 -5.32
CA LEU A 155 11.33 -16.92 -4.75
C LEU A 155 12.57 -16.42 -4.00
N PHE A 156 13.20 -17.26 -3.17
CA PHE A 156 14.44 -16.91 -2.47
C PHE A 156 15.58 -16.65 -3.47
N ALA A 157 15.64 -17.41 -4.56
CA ALA A 157 16.61 -17.18 -5.62
C ALA A 157 16.39 -15.83 -6.33
N LEU A 158 15.13 -15.43 -6.59
CA LEU A 158 14.81 -14.12 -7.14
C LEU A 158 15.23 -12.99 -6.18
N ALA A 159 14.85 -13.07 -4.90
CA ALA A 159 15.23 -12.07 -3.89
C ALA A 159 16.75 -11.95 -3.73
N ALA A 160 17.48 -13.08 -3.73
CA ALA A 160 18.94 -13.08 -3.63
C ALA A 160 19.62 -12.46 -4.87
N ALA A 161 19.01 -12.61 -6.06
CA ALA A 161 19.53 -12.06 -7.30
C ALA A 161 19.41 -10.53 -7.41
N ASP A 162 18.49 -9.91 -6.67
CA ASP A 162 18.33 -8.44 -6.59
C ASP A 162 19.56 -7.76 -5.95
N GLY A 163 20.37 -8.53 -5.23
CA GLY A 163 21.63 -8.10 -4.68
C GLY A 163 21.48 -7.37 -3.34
N PRO A 164 22.55 -6.70 -2.86
CA PRO A 164 22.52 -6.10 -1.53
C PRO A 164 21.62 -4.85 -1.47
N PRO A 165 20.94 -4.58 -0.35
CA PRO A 165 20.03 -3.44 -0.21
C PRO A 165 20.81 -2.11 -0.14
N ARG A 166 21.09 -1.54 -1.30
CA ARG A 166 22.01 -0.38 -1.45
C ARG A 166 21.48 0.87 -0.73
N LEU A 167 20.18 1.14 -0.84
CA LEU A 167 19.53 2.27 -0.18
C LEU A 167 19.68 2.17 1.33
N ALA A 168 19.30 1.03 1.92
CA ALA A 168 19.40 0.81 3.36
C ALA A 168 20.85 0.88 3.85
N ARG A 169 21.82 0.35 3.09
CA ARG A 169 23.25 0.48 3.41
C ARG A 169 23.74 1.93 3.38
N HIS A 170 23.26 2.75 2.45
CA HIS A 170 23.55 4.18 2.42
C HIS A 170 22.97 4.88 3.64
N VAL A 171 21.71 4.60 3.98
CA VAL A 171 21.04 5.17 5.16
C VAL A 171 21.79 4.83 6.45
N ALA A 172 22.15 3.55 6.63
CA ALA A 172 22.91 3.09 7.79
C ALA A 172 24.25 3.82 7.97
N LYS A 173 24.94 4.15 6.87
CA LYS A 173 26.36 4.56 6.92
C LYS A 173 26.64 6.02 6.57
N ARG A 174 25.80 6.63 5.73
CA ARG A 174 26.13 7.89 5.04
C ARG A 174 25.02 8.92 5.03
N ALA A 175 23.74 8.52 5.10
CA ALA A 175 22.66 9.49 5.06
C ALA A 175 22.76 10.54 6.18
N ASP A 176 22.38 11.76 5.86
CA ASP A 176 22.21 12.86 6.80
C ASP A 176 20.74 12.97 7.25
N ALA A 177 20.45 13.96 8.12
CA ALA A 177 19.11 14.20 8.65
C ALA A 177 18.06 14.50 7.56
N THR A 178 18.46 15.21 6.50
CA THR A 178 17.57 15.53 5.38
C THR A 178 17.21 14.26 4.62
N GLN A 179 18.21 13.44 4.26
CA GLN A 179 18.00 12.22 3.49
C GLN A 179 17.13 11.19 4.22
N VAL A 180 17.25 11.06 5.55
CA VAL A 180 16.36 10.15 6.31
C VAL A 180 14.93 10.68 6.42
N ARG A 181 14.73 12.01 6.44
CA ARG A 181 13.38 12.59 6.36
C ARG A 181 12.78 12.40 4.97
N GLU A 182 13.56 12.60 3.92
CA GLU A 182 13.14 12.29 2.53
C GLU A 182 12.78 10.82 2.37
N LEU A 183 13.56 9.89 2.95
CA LEU A 183 13.23 8.46 2.95
C LEU A 183 11.84 8.19 3.52
N LEU A 184 11.48 8.81 4.65
CA LEU A 184 10.16 8.64 5.26
C LEU A 184 9.05 9.20 4.35
N VAL A 185 9.29 10.35 3.72
CA VAL A 185 8.34 10.93 2.76
C VAL A 185 8.14 10.02 1.55
N LEU A 186 9.22 9.47 0.98
CA LEU A 186 9.16 8.54 -0.16
C LEU A 186 8.34 7.27 0.16
N LYS A 187 8.33 6.84 1.42
CA LYS A 187 7.57 5.67 1.88
C LYS A 187 6.15 5.99 2.35
N SER A 188 5.88 7.24 2.72
CA SER A 188 4.66 7.64 3.43
C SER A 188 3.35 7.23 2.76
N LEU A 189 3.25 7.25 1.42
CA LEU A 189 2.00 6.93 0.72
C LEU A 189 1.57 5.47 0.86
N TYR A 190 2.53 4.54 0.95
CA TYR A 190 2.24 3.14 1.21
C TYR A 190 2.23 2.85 2.71
N GLN A 191 3.28 3.22 3.43
CA GLN A 191 3.44 2.84 4.84
C GLN A 191 2.36 3.38 5.77
N LEU A 192 1.78 4.57 5.51
CA LEU A 192 0.66 5.09 6.33
C LEU A 192 -0.68 4.35 6.09
N LYS A 193 -0.67 3.35 5.21
CA LYS A 193 -1.75 2.40 4.96
C LYS A 193 -1.21 1.00 4.63
N GLU A 194 -0.10 0.64 5.28
CA GLU A 194 0.61 -0.63 5.05
C GLU A 194 -0.35 -1.82 5.07
N ALA A 195 -0.08 -2.80 4.20
CA ALA A 195 -0.84 -4.02 4.00
C ALA A 195 -2.23 -3.89 3.30
N ASP A 196 -2.81 -2.70 3.15
CA ASP A 196 -4.16 -2.51 2.57
C ASP A 196 -4.31 -3.12 1.17
N ALA A 197 -3.30 -2.95 0.30
CA ALA A 197 -3.34 -3.47 -1.06
C ALA A 197 -3.33 -5.01 -1.10
N HIS A 198 -2.60 -5.65 -0.18
CA HIS A 198 -2.51 -7.12 -0.08
C HIS A 198 -3.77 -7.73 0.50
N THR A 199 -4.50 -7.02 1.37
CA THR A 199 -5.79 -7.45 1.94
C THR A 199 -6.83 -7.81 0.87
N TRP A 200 -6.78 -7.19 -0.31
CA TRP A 200 -7.65 -7.55 -1.44
C TRP A 200 -7.51 -9.00 -1.92
N ALA A 201 -6.41 -9.68 -1.60
CA ALA A 201 -6.23 -11.10 -1.89
C ALA A 201 -7.04 -12.02 -0.96
N VAL A 202 -7.33 -11.62 0.28
CA VAL A 202 -8.05 -12.43 1.29
C VAL A 202 -9.38 -13.03 0.78
N PRO A 203 -10.28 -12.28 0.10
CA PRO A 203 -11.52 -12.87 -0.41
C PRO A 203 -11.32 -13.82 -1.60
N ARG A 204 -10.12 -13.86 -2.20
CA ARG A 204 -9.83 -14.59 -3.45
C ARG A 204 -9.10 -15.90 -3.23
N LEU A 205 -8.56 -16.11 -2.04
CA LEU A 205 -7.85 -17.32 -1.63
C LEU A 205 -8.74 -18.20 -0.76
N GLY A 206 -8.40 -19.49 -0.67
CA GLY A 206 -9.02 -20.47 0.21
C GLY A 206 -7.97 -21.38 0.85
N GLY A 207 -8.36 -22.15 1.87
CA GLY A 207 -7.48 -23.14 2.51
C GLY A 207 -6.22 -22.55 3.16
N ALA A 208 -5.13 -23.33 3.15
CA ALA A 208 -3.87 -22.97 3.80
C ALA A 208 -3.27 -21.61 3.35
N PRO A 209 -3.22 -21.26 2.04
CA PRO A 209 -2.74 -19.95 1.61
C PRO A 209 -3.54 -18.79 2.20
N LYS A 210 -4.86 -18.93 2.34
CA LYS A 210 -5.69 -17.90 2.98
C LYS A 210 -5.35 -17.75 4.45
N ALA A 211 -5.15 -18.85 5.17
CA ALA A 211 -4.78 -18.81 6.57
C ALA A 211 -3.43 -18.10 6.77
N ALA A 212 -2.42 -18.43 5.95
CA ALA A 212 -1.12 -17.77 5.97
C ALA A 212 -1.20 -16.27 5.64
N LEU A 213 -1.99 -15.88 4.63
CA LEU A 213 -2.22 -14.46 4.33
C LEU A 213 -2.88 -13.74 5.52
N VAL A 214 -3.91 -14.33 6.13
CA VAL A 214 -4.59 -13.71 7.29
C VAL A 214 -3.65 -13.57 8.48
N GLU A 215 -2.75 -14.54 8.70
CA GLU A 215 -1.73 -14.47 9.75
C GLU A 215 -0.79 -13.28 9.53
N ILE A 216 -0.22 -13.14 8.34
CA ILE A 216 0.62 -11.98 7.98
C ILE A 216 -0.16 -10.68 8.15
N GLN A 217 -1.34 -10.57 7.55
CA GLN A 217 -2.13 -9.33 7.62
C GLN A 217 -2.56 -8.99 9.06
N ALA A 218 -2.82 -9.99 9.90
CA ALA A 218 -3.17 -9.75 11.29
C ALA A 218 -2.01 -9.09 12.05
N ASP A 219 -0.77 -9.51 11.80
CA ASP A 219 0.43 -8.90 12.38
C ASP A 219 0.63 -7.46 11.86
N GLU A 220 0.53 -7.25 10.55
CA GLU A 220 0.61 -5.91 9.94
C GLU A 220 -0.42 -4.92 10.51
N TYR A 221 -1.62 -5.42 10.83
CA TYR A 221 -2.69 -4.67 11.51
C TYR A 221 -2.59 -4.71 13.04
N GLY A 222 -1.42 -5.02 13.60
CA GLY A 222 -1.11 -4.93 15.03
C GLY A 222 -1.81 -5.95 15.91
N GLY A 223 -2.20 -7.10 15.36
CA GLY A 223 -2.94 -8.15 16.07
C GLY A 223 -4.31 -7.71 16.59
N GLY A 224 -4.90 -6.66 16.00
CA GLY A 224 -6.13 -6.04 16.47
C GLY A 224 -5.96 -5.10 17.67
N GLN A 225 -4.72 -4.75 18.03
CA GLN A 225 -4.41 -3.77 19.08
C GLN A 225 -4.23 -2.38 18.47
N ASP A 226 -5.07 -1.43 18.89
CA ASP A 226 -4.91 -0.04 18.47
C ASP A 226 -3.56 0.53 18.94
N GLY A 227 -2.91 1.31 18.08
CA GLY A 227 -1.57 1.85 18.29
C GLY A 227 -0.42 0.90 17.90
N ARG A 228 -0.71 -0.36 17.53
CA ARG A 228 0.29 -1.36 17.13
C ARG A 228 0.30 -1.69 15.64
N MET A 229 -0.62 -1.13 14.85
CA MET A 229 -0.56 -1.28 13.40
C MET A 229 0.76 -0.73 12.86
N HIS A 230 1.35 -1.40 11.87
CA HIS A 230 2.62 -0.95 11.28
C HIS A 230 2.51 0.45 10.70
N ALA A 231 1.36 0.81 10.13
CA ALA A 231 1.07 2.19 9.70
C ALA A 231 1.11 3.22 10.85
N GLN A 232 0.68 2.85 12.05
CA GLN A 232 0.72 3.73 13.24
C GLN A 232 2.12 3.82 13.84
N LEU A 233 2.90 2.73 13.76
CA LEU A 233 4.33 2.72 14.09
C LEU A 233 5.11 3.64 13.14
N PHE A 234 4.86 3.54 11.82
CA PHE A 234 5.48 4.41 10.83
C PHE A 234 5.10 5.89 11.04
N ALA A 235 3.83 6.17 11.37
CA ALA A 235 3.38 7.49 11.76
C ALA A 235 4.14 8.05 12.98
N ARG A 236 4.46 7.21 13.98
CA ARG A 236 5.34 7.60 15.10
C ARG A 236 6.73 7.97 14.62
N THR A 237 7.33 7.16 13.73
CA THR A 237 8.63 7.46 13.14
C THR A 237 8.63 8.81 12.40
N MET A 238 7.58 9.11 11.63
CA MET A 238 7.43 10.40 10.95
C MET A 238 7.39 11.57 11.93
N ARG A 239 6.56 11.48 12.99
CA ARG A 239 6.49 12.54 14.01
C ARG A 239 7.82 12.73 14.74
N GLY A 240 8.50 11.63 15.08
CA GLY A 240 9.85 11.66 15.67
C GLY A 240 10.90 12.33 14.79
N ALA A 241 10.72 12.27 13.47
CA ALA A 241 11.53 12.97 12.47
C ALA A 241 11.05 14.39 12.11
N GLY A 242 10.08 14.93 12.86
CA GLY A 242 9.51 16.26 12.61
C GLY A 242 8.75 16.36 11.29
N LEU A 243 8.09 15.27 10.87
CA LEU A 243 7.22 15.21 9.70
C LEU A 243 5.75 15.10 10.11
N ASP A 244 4.87 15.49 9.20
CA ASP A 244 3.42 15.36 9.34
C ASP A 244 3.00 13.96 8.88
N ASP A 245 2.41 13.18 9.79
CA ASP A 245 2.01 11.79 9.56
C ASP A 245 0.60 11.64 8.98
N THR A 246 -0.06 12.74 8.60
CA THR A 246 -1.37 12.69 7.95
C THR A 246 -1.28 11.92 6.63
N TYR A 247 -2.13 10.92 6.46
CA TYR A 247 -2.16 10.12 5.23
C TYR A 247 -2.26 11.00 3.99
N GLY A 248 -1.39 10.76 3.01
CA GLY A 248 -1.41 11.48 1.74
C GLY A 248 -0.84 12.91 1.78
N ARG A 249 -0.39 13.41 2.94
CA ARG A 249 0.14 14.78 3.11
C ARG A 249 1.21 15.16 2.09
N TYR A 250 2.02 14.19 1.68
CA TYR A 250 3.16 14.37 0.78
C TYR A 250 2.92 13.84 -0.64
N VAL A 251 1.67 13.61 -1.05
CA VAL A 251 1.35 13.10 -2.40
C VAL A 251 1.95 13.95 -3.52
N ASP A 252 2.05 15.26 -3.32
CA ASP A 252 2.66 16.15 -4.32
C ASP A 252 4.19 16.18 -4.28
N ALA A 253 4.80 15.79 -3.15
CA ALA A 253 6.26 15.83 -2.97
C ALA A 253 6.95 14.58 -3.54
N VAL A 254 6.24 13.45 -3.64
CA VAL A 254 6.86 12.19 -4.05
C VAL A 254 7.12 12.14 -5.58
N PRO A 255 8.25 11.53 -6.01
CA PRO A 255 8.56 11.34 -7.42
C PRO A 255 7.64 10.29 -8.05
N VAL A 256 7.60 10.27 -9.39
CA VAL A 256 6.79 9.32 -10.16
C VAL A 256 7.08 7.85 -9.80
N ALA A 257 8.34 7.52 -9.46
CA ALA A 257 8.72 6.17 -9.06
C ALA A 257 7.91 5.65 -7.85
N VAL A 258 7.60 6.52 -6.88
CA VAL A 258 6.78 6.16 -5.70
C VAL A 258 5.33 5.90 -6.11
N LEU A 259 4.77 6.74 -6.98
CA LEU A 259 3.42 6.53 -7.50
C LEU A 259 3.33 5.21 -8.29
N THR A 260 4.33 4.91 -9.11
CA THR A 260 4.44 3.66 -9.87
C THR A 260 4.48 2.43 -8.95
N ALA A 261 5.24 2.48 -7.85
CA ALA A 261 5.27 1.40 -6.86
C ALA A 261 3.89 1.18 -6.20
N LEU A 262 3.26 2.25 -5.72
CA LEU A 262 1.93 2.21 -5.11
C LEU A 262 0.85 1.69 -6.08
N ASN A 263 0.89 2.17 -7.33
CA ASN A 263 -0.04 1.78 -8.38
C ASN A 263 0.15 0.33 -8.80
N THR A 264 1.39 -0.18 -8.79
CA THR A 264 1.69 -1.59 -9.06
C THR A 264 1.02 -2.48 -8.02
N MET A 265 1.20 -2.20 -6.72
CA MET A 265 0.51 -2.94 -5.66
C MET A 265 -1.00 -2.90 -5.82
N SER A 266 -1.58 -1.73 -6.12
CA SER A 266 -3.02 -1.55 -6.31
C SER A 266 -3.56 -2.31 -7.53
N LEU A 267 -2.84 -2.31 -8.66
CA LEU A 267 -3.19 -3.09 -9.85
C LEU A 267 -3.26 -4.58 -9.53
N LEU A 268 -2.21 -5.13 -8.91
CA LEU A 268 -2.15 -6.56 -8.55
C LEU A 268 -3.23 -6.90 -7.53
N GLY A 269 -3.43 -6.02 -6.54
CA GLY A 269 -4.39 -6.16 -5.46
C GLY A 269 -5.84 -6.12 -5.93
N LEU A 270 -6.25 -5.22 -6.83
CA LEU A 270 -7.65 -5.07 -7.23
C LEU A 270 -8.13 -6.06 -8.30
N HIS A 271 -7.22 -6.67 -9.06
CA HIS A 271 -7.58 -7.58 -10.14
C HIS A 271 -7.51 -9.05 -9.74
N ARG A 272 -8.65 -9.75 -9.64
CA ARG A 272 -8.70 -11.18 -9.26
C ARG A 272 -7.83 -12.08 -10.14
N ARG A 273 -7.68 -11.75 -11.43
CA ARG A 273 -6.81 -12.51 -12.34
C ARG A 273 -5.33 -12.43 -11.95
N LEU A 274 -4.93 -11.38 -11.24
CA LEU A 274 -3.55 -11.14 -10.76
C LEU A 274 -3.35 -11.61 -9.31
N ARG A 275 -4.24 -12.49 -8.78
CA ARG A 275 -4.13 -12.97 -7.39
C ARG A 275 -2.81 -13.72 -7.09
N GLY A 276 -2.24 -14.41 -8.08
CA GLY A 276 -0.91 -15.01 -7.94
C GLY A 276 0.16 -13.93 -7.81
N ALA A 277 0.07 -12.88 -8.63
CA ALA A 277 1.03 -11.78 -8.63
C ALA A 277 1.01 -10.94 -7.34
N ILE A 278 -0.15 -10.62 -6.76
CA ILE A 278 -0.16 -9.91 -5.46
C ILE A 278 0.42 -10.78 -4.33
N VAL A 279 0.22 -12.10 -4.38
CA VAL A 279 0.81 -13.05 -3.42
C VAL A 279 2.32 -13.12 -3.58
N GLY A 280 2.82 -13.22 -4.81
CA GLY A 280 4.25 -13.19 -5.09
C GLY A 280 4.89 -11.85 -4.72
N HIS A 281 4.19 -10.74 -4.94
CA HIS A 281 4.63 -9.42 -4.51
C HIS A 281 4.76 -9.35 -3.00
N LEU A 282 3.76 -9.82 -2.24
CA LEU A 282 3.85 -9.88 -0.78
C LEU A 282 5.02 -10.75 -0.34
N ALA A 283 5.18 -11.94 -0.93
CA ALA A 283 6.30 -12.83 -0.60
C ALA A 283 7.66 -12.15 -0.79
N ALA A 284 7.90 -11.50 -1.94
CA ALA A 284 9.14 -10.75 -2.15
C ALA A 284 9.31 -9.58 -1.17
N PHE A 285 8.22 -8.89 -0.84
CA PHE A 285 8.23 -7.78 0.12
C PHE A 285 8.66 -8.27 1.51
N GLU A 286 8.05 -9.33 2.03
CA GLU A 286 8.39 -9.95 3.32
C GLU A 286 9.82 -10.49 3.33
N MET A 287 10.24 -11.19 2.27
CA MET A 287 11.58 -11.78 2.17
C MET A 287 12.70 -10.73 2.06
N THR A 288 12.36 -9.47 1.82
CA THR A 288 13.33 -8.38 1.66
C THR A 288 13.14 -7.23 2.65
N SER A 289 12.28 -7.36 3.66
CA SER A 289 11.94 -6.27 4.58
C SER A 289 12.96 -6.11 5.73
N SER A 290 13.39 -7.22 6.35
CA SER A 290 14.06 -7.14 7.66
C SER A 290 15.51 -6.68 7.64
N ILE A 291 16.32 -7.11 6.66
CA ILE A 291 17.70 -6.59 6.52
C ILE A 291 17.68 -5.07 6.27
N PRO A 292 16.88 -4.55 5.32
CA PRO A 292 16.69 -3.12 5.18
C PRO A 292 16.19 -2.42 6.43
N SER A 293 15.17 -2.95 7.12
CA SER A 293 14.61 -2.33 8.34
C SER A 293 15.65 -2.17 9.43
N ARG A 294 16.43 -3.23 9.74
CA ARG A 294 17.56 -3.12 10.68
C ARG A 294 18.54 -2.01 10.28
N LEU A 295 18.91 -1.94 9.00
CA LEU A 295 19.85 -0.94 8.50
C LEU A 295 19.28 0.49 8.54
N TYR A 296 17.98 0.65 8.30
CA TYR A 296 17.29 1.92 8.50
C TYR A 296 17.32 2.32 9.98
N GLY A 297 16.93 1.41 10.89
CA GLY A 297 17.02 1.64 12.34
C GLY A 297 18.42 2.07 12.79
N ASP A 298 19.47 1.38 12.33
CA ASP A 298 20.87 1.75 12.61
C ASP A 298 21.22 3.16 12.10
N GLY A 299 20.74 3.52 10.91
CA GLY A 299 20.93 4.85 10.33
C GLY A 299 20.25 5.94 11.15
N PHE A 300 19.03 5.70 11.63
CA PHE A 300 18.30 6.63 12.49
C PHE A 300 18.98 6.78 13.86
N ARG A 301 19.39 5.68 14.49
CA ARG A 301 20.15 5.73 15.76
C ARG A 301 21.46 6.49 15.63
N ARG A 302 22.19 6.29 14.52
CA ARG A 302 23.44 7.03 14.22
C ARG A 302 23.20 8.54 14.17
N LEU A 303 22.01 8.97 13.74
CA LEU A 303 21.62 10.39 13.66
C LEU A 303 21.01 10.93 14.97
N GLY A 304 20.90 10.10 16.01
CA GLY A 304 20.44 10.52 17.34
C GLY A 304 18.94 10.42 17.59
N TYR A 305 18.18 9.74 16.71
CA TYR A 305 16.77 9.47 16.95
C TYR A 305 16.57 8.47 18.10
N ASP A 306 15.46 8.64 18.84
CA ASP A 306 15.14 7.83 20.01
C ASP A 306 14.50 6.47 19.65
N ALA A 307 14.32 5.63 20.67
CA ALA A 307 13.76 4.29 20.50
C ALA A 307 12.31 4.31 19.97
N ALA A 308 11.51 5.31 20.35
CA ALA A 308 10.14 5.46 19.86
C ALA A 308 10.11 5.78 18.35
N THR A 309 11.08 6.55 17.86
CA THR A 309 11.22 6.85 16.43
C THR A 309 11.67 5.63 15.63
N THR A 310 12.49 4.74 16.20
CA THR A 310 13.00 3.55 15.50
C THR A 310 12.11 2.32 15.63
N GLU A 311 11.08 2.35 16.48
CA GLU A 311 10.21 1.21 16.80
C GLU A 311 9.65 0.50 15.56
N TYR A 312 9.20 1.26 14.55
CA TYR A 312 8.73 0.70 13.27
C TYR A 312 9.74 -0.24 12.61
N PHE A 313 11.01 0.17 12.58
CA PHE A 313 12.07 -0.62 11.97
C PHE A 313 12.42 -1.85 12.80
N ASP A 314 12.32 -1.74 14.12
CA ASP A 314 12.61 -2.84 15.04
C ASP A 314 11.54 -3.92 14.98
N GLU A 315 10.26 -3.53 14.88
CA GLU A 315 9.14 -4.46 14.69
C GLU A 315 9.35 -5.36 13.46
N HIS A 316 9.75 -4.77 12.33
CA HIS A 316 10.02 -5.50 11.07
C HIS A 316 11.28 -6.39 11.14
N VAL A 317 12.12 -6.22 12.15
CA VAL A 317 13.27 -7.11 12.42
C VAL A 317 12.86 -8.26 13.34
N GLU A 318 11.92 -8.05 14.26
CA GLU A 318 11.42 -9.12 15.13
C GLU A 318 10.53 -10.11 14.36
N ALA A 319 9.78 -9.63 13.36
CA ALA A 319 8.95 -10.46 12.48
C ALA A 319 9.75 -11.35 11.47
N ASP A 320 11.05 -11.10 11.32
CA ASP A 320 11.95 -11.49 10.20
C ASP A 320 11.90 -12.98 9.80
N ALA A 321 12.23 -13.89 10.72
CA ALA A 321 12.41 -15.30 10.35
C ALA A 321 11.09 -16.06 10.12
N VAL A 322 9.98 -15.54 10.63
CA VAL A 322 8.68 -16.21 10.58
C VAL A 322 7.92 -15.77 9.34
N HIS A 323 7.86 -14.46 9.08
CA HIS A 323 7.12 -13.93 7.94
C HIS A 323 7.71 -14.33 6.60
N GLU A 324 9.04 -14.33 6.43
CA GLU A 324 9.65 -14.76 5.15
C GLU A 324 9.26 -16.21 4.80
N GLN A 325 9.12 -17.07 5.81
CA GLN A 325 8.81 -18.48 5.63
C GLN A 325 7.32 -18.71 5.41
N ILE A 326 6.48 -18.01 6.16
CA ILE A 326 5.04 -18.03 5.95
C ILE A 326 4.72 -17.51 4.55
N ALA A 327 5.30 -16.36 4.15
CA ALA A 327 5.01 -15.73 2.87
C ALA A 327 5.51 -16.59 1.69
N GLY A 328 6.74 -17.11 1.75
CA GLY A 328 7.31 -17.93 0.69
C GLY A 328 6.70 -19.33 0.61
N ARG A 329 6.60 -20.06 1.73
CA ARG A 329 6.19 -21.47 1.76
C ARG A 329 4.68 -21.62 1.97
N ASP A 330 4.16 -21.07 3.06
CA ASP A 330 2.78 -21.35 3.49
C ASP A 330 1.73 -20.54 2.73
N LEU A 331 2.10 -19.39 2.19
CA LEU A 331 1.28 -18.56 1.33
C LEU A 331 1.54 -18.85 -0.15
N ALA A 332 2.69 -18.41 -0.69
CA ALA A 332 2.96 -18.50 -2.13
C ALA A 332 3.14 -19.95 -2.60
N GLY A 333 3.94 -20.73 -1.88
CA GLY A 333 4.17 -22.14 -2.20
C GLY A 333 2.90 -22.98 -2.15
N ARG A 334 2.11 -22.88 -1.07
CA ARG A 334 0.83 -23.59 -0.96
C ARG A 334 -0.21 -23.12 -1.96
N LEU A 335 -0.18 -21.85 -2.39
CA LEU A 335 -1.08 -21.36 -3.43
C LEU A 335 -0.79 -22.08 -4.76
N VAL A 336 0.47 -22.22 -5.12
CA VAL A 336 0.87 -22.93 -6.34
C VAL A 336 0.61 -24.44 -6.23
N GLU A 337 0.78 -25.06 -5.05
CA GLU A 337 0.37 -26.45 -4.85
C GLU A 337 -1.12 -26.67 -5.13
N GLN A 338 -1.97 -25.73 -4.69
CA GLN A 338 -3.41 -25.79 -4.91
C GLN A 338 -3.80 -25.43 -6.35
N GLU A 339 -3.12 -24.44 -6.93
CA GLU A 339 -3.40 -23.89 -8.26
C GLU A 339 -2.09 -23.75 -9.08
N PRO A 340 -1.55 -24.83 -9.65
CA PRO A 340 -0.25 -24.80 -10.33
C PRO A 340 -0.14 -23.81 -11.49
N ALA A 341 -1.27 -23.45 -12.10
CA ALA A 341 -1.33 -22.46 -13.17
C ALA A 341 -0.96 -21.03 -12.72
N LEU A 342 -0.95 -20.75 -11.41
CA LEU A 342 -0.59 -19.43 -10.86
C LEU A 342 0.91 -19.25 -10.63
N ARG A 343 1.73 -20.29 -10.83
CA ARG A 343 3.18 -20.26 -10.57
C ARG A 343 3.87 -19.06 -11.21
N ASP A 344 3.67 -18.88 -12.51
CA ASP A 344 4.38 -17.82 -13.26
C ASP A 344 3.85 -16.43 -12.88
N ASP A 345 2.58 -16.32 -12.46
CA ASP A 345 2.03 -15.08 -11.90
C ASP A 345 2.66 -14.75 -10.54
N VAL A 346 2.87 -15.75 -9.67
CA VAL A 346 3.57 -15.59 -8.38
C VAL A 346 5.00 -15.09 -8.61
N LEU A 347 5.77 -15.72 -9.49
CA LEU A 347 7.13 -15.28 -9.78
C LEU A 347 7.16 -13.89 -10.43
N PHE A 348 6.20 -13.60 -11.32
CA PHE A 348 6.05 -12.26 -11.90
C PHE A 348 5.78 -11.20 -10.82
N GLY A 349 4.88 -11.49 -9.87
CA GLY A 349 4.58 -10.61 -8.75
C GLY A 349 5.82 -10.27 -7.91
N ALA A 350 6.61 -11.29 -7.59
CA ALA A 350 7.87 -11.14 -6.87
C ALA A 350 8.88 -10.28 -7.66
N ALA A 351 9.06 -10.58 -8.95
CA ALA A 351 9.95 -9.81 -9.81
C ALA A 351 9.49 -8.36 -9.98
N ALA A 352 8.18 -8.11 -10.05
CA ALA A 352 7.61 -6.77 -10.14
C ALA A 352 7.86 -5.97 -8.85
N CYS A 353 7.68 -6.58 -7.68
CA CYS A 353 8.03 -5.97 -6.39
C CYS A 353 9.49 -5.51 -6.39
N LEU A 354 10.43 -6.44 -6.62
CA LEU A 354 11.88 -6.16 -6.60
C LEU A 354 12.27 -5.07 -7.61
N ALA A 355 11.77 -5.19 -8.85
CA ALA A 355 12.11 -4.26 -9.92
C ALA A 355 11.60 -2.83 -9.66
N ILE A 356 10.34 -2.69 -9.24
CA ILE A 356 9.67 -1.39 -9.11
C ILE A 356 10.06 -0.70 -7.80
N GLU A 357 10.14 -1.42 -6.67
CA GLU A 357 10.67 -0.87 -5.41
C GLU A 357 12.16 -0.51 -5.55
N GLY A 358 12.91 -1.32 -6.31
CA GLY A 358 14.29 -1.04 -6.67
C GLY A 358 14.46 0.30 -7.41
N ASP A 359 13.49 0.67 -8.27
CA ASP A 359 13.52 1.96 -8.98
C ASP A 359 13.34 3.15 -8.03
N VAL A 360 12.55 3.02 -6.97
CA VAL A 360 12.42 4.06 -5.92
C VAL A 360 13.77 4.26 -5.21
N GLY A 361 14.42 3.17 -4.83
CA GLY A 361 15.72 3.23 -4.17
C GLY A 361 16.84 3.74 -5.08
N ALA A 362 16.82 3.37 -6.36
CA ALA A 362 17.75 3.88 -7.36
C ALA A 362 17.60 5.39 -7.53
N HIS A 363 16.37 5.89 -7.69
CA HIS A 363 16.07 7.32 -7.80
C HIS A 363 16.62 8.12 -6.61
N ALA A 364 16.33 7.66 -5.38
CA ALA A 364 16.81 8.34 -4.17
C ALA A 364 18.34 8.41 -4.10
N LEU A 365 19.02 7.29 -4.34
CA LEU A 365 20.49 7.24 -4.36
C LEU A 365 21.09 8.11 -5.45
N GLU A 366 20.46 8.17 -6.62
CA GLU A 366 20.92 8.98 -7.74
C GLU A 366 20.89 10.48 -7.40
N CYS A 367 19.75 10.98 -6.91
CA CYS A 367 19.61 12.37 -6.46
C CYS A 367 20.60 12.71 -5.35
N TRP A 368 20.67 11.89 -4.31
CA TRP A 368 21.55 12.13 -3.17
C TRP A 368 23.04 12.11 -3.56
N SER A 369 23.43 11.29 -4.54
CA SER A 369 24.82 11.28 -5.04
C SER A 369 25.22 12.58 -5.74
N ARG A 370 24.24 13.34 -6.26
CA ARG A 370 24.42 14.67 -6.85
C ARG A 370 24.22 15.81 -5.85
N GLY A 371 23.88 15.51 -4.59
CA GLY A 371 23.52 16.52 -3.60
C GLY A 371 22.14 17.16 -3.85
N GLU A 372 21.26 16.47 -4.58
CA GLU A 372 19.90 16.90 -4.87
C GLU A 372 18.90 16.18 -3.96
N SER A 373 17.74 16.80 -3.74
CA SER A 373 16.60 16.17 -3.07
C SER A 373 16.06 15.00 -3.91
N ALA A 374 15.67 13.91 -3.25
CA ALA A 374 14.94 12.81 -3.89
C ALA A 374 13.44 13.12 -4.10
N LEU A 375 12.94 14.17 -3.45
CA LEU A 375 11.57 14.67 -3.60
C LEU A 375 11.46 15.67 -4.75
N VAL A 376 10.29 15.72 -5.39
CA VAL A 376 9.93 16.72 -6.40
C VAL A 376 9.91 18.11 -5.80
N GLU A 377 9.37 18.20 -4.59
CA GLU A 377 9.44 19.40 -3.76
C GLU A 377 10.31 19.09 -2.55
N PRO A 378 11.52 19.68 -2.46
CA PRO A 378 12.36 19.54 -1.30
C PRO A 378 11.59 19.91 -0.03
N LEU A 379 11.84 19.19 1.06
CA LEU A 379 11.32 19.58 2.35
C LEU A 379 11.83 20.99 2.66
N ASP A 380 10.92 21.90 3.00
CA ASP A 380 11.29 23.25 3.42
C ASP A 380 12.28 23.15 4.59
N ALA A 381 13.49 23.70 4.41
CA ALA A 381 14.48 23.81 5.48
C ALA A 381 13.98 24.66 6.68
N ALA A 382 12.79 25.28 6.56
CA ALA A 382 12.19 26.19 7.51
C ALA A 382 11.41 25.53 8.66
N ALA A 383 11.23 24.20 8.67
CA ALA A 383 10.66 23.49 9.82
C ALA A 383 11.68 23.28 10.97
N ASP A 384 12.95 23.65 10.78
CA ASP A 384 14.07 23.31 11.68
C ASP A 384 14.40 24.38 12.75
N ARG A 385 13.42 25.22 13.14
CA ARG A 385 13.55 26.10 14.31
C ARG A 385 12.22 26.25 15.05
N ALA A 386 11.85 25.25 15.83
CA ALA A 386 10.94 25.42 16.97
C ALA A 386 11.40 24.53 18.12
#